data_AF-Q23JC2-F1
#
_entry.id   AF-Q23JC2-F1
#
_cell.length_a   1.000
_cell.length_b   1.000
_cell.length_c   1.000
_cell.angle_alpha   90.00
_cell.angle_beta   90.00
_cell.angle_gamma   90.00
#
_symmetry.space_group_name_H-M   'P 1'
#
loop_
_entity.id
_entity.type
_entity.pdbx_description
1 polymer ?
#
loop_
_entity_poly.entity_id
_entity_poly.type
_entity_poly.pdbx_seq_one_letter_code
_entity_poly.pdbx_strand_id
1 'polypeptide(L)'
;MIKQLIILSLAITIIFAGSGTEVQCTTNDQSLCGGAGGSSWTAGSTTGKSKISDCSTVGNTLTNVYDTLCSSCLPGGNAYANLQKTGCQSAVATAGSLVPCQKSTSCSSCGTISPAFAWSMPASDTTNCIITSCLAAPMPTANLIDNFCKSCGGSNPWANSYGTACVNSSDSCSNTRPSAFSDTDCSTCNAGGANSAKIYANTDKKTCVASSSSCTSRGNTVWNDSDCSLCNTGSTTKGSNVYANTDGSSCVASGATCGNSRAAKTWNDSDCSKCNTGSATKGTQLYANTDGSSCAASSATCQSSRTSGWTDSDCVICNTGTATSTLLFAKADQSSCQATVAQKGTNVPCQNSGSCTNCGTFTNFQFDIPSSDTQNCYVKSCLGAPMPTSGLNDYFCGSCNQTNKFANAYANACVNSTASCTRSSGWTDSDCQVCNASGVNSAKQYASADQKSCVSTKPSSSSQSSSSSSSSSIVLAFSSLIIACLLI
;
A
#
# COMPACT_ATOMS: atom_id res chain seq x y z
N MET A 1 88.68 38.85 57.73
CA MET A 1 87.71 37.76 57.43
C MET A 1 86.31 38.27 57.70
N ILE A 2 85.60 38.73 56.67
CA ILE A 2 84.20 39.20 56.77
C ILE A 2 83.34 38.04 56.25
N LYS A 3 82.61 37.37 57.14
CA LYS A 3 81.61 36.36 56.76
C LYS A 3 80.34 37.10 56.35
N GLN A 4 80.03 37.08 55.04
CA GLN A 4 78.73 37.52 54.54
C GLN A 4 77.64 36.58 55.06
N LEU A 5 76.70 37.14 55.82
CA LEU A 5 75.47 36.47 56.23
C LEU A 5 74.48 36.56 55.06
N ILE A 6 74.23 35.44 54.38
CA ILE A 6 73.17 35.35 53.37
C ILE A 6 71.86 35.13 54.11
N ILE A 7 71.03 36.18 54.21
CA ILE A 7 69.65 36.08 54.70
C ILE A 7 68.82 35.50 53.56
N LEU A 8 68.57 34.20 53.62
CA LEU A 8 67.61 33.52 52.75
C LEU A 8 66.20 33.86 53.26
N SER A 9 65.60 34.93 52.73
CA SER A 9 64.20 35.28 52.99
C SER A 9 63.32 34.25 52.28
N LEU A 10 62.98 33.17 52.99
CA LEU A 10 62.01 32.19 52.54
C LEU A 10 60.62 32.84 52.68
N ALA A 11 60.13 33.45 51.62
CA ALA A 11 58.74 33.88 51.51
C ALA A 11 57.86 32.62 51.47
N ILE A 12 57.48 32.12 52.65
CA ILE A 12 56.45 31.09 52.78
C ILE A 12 55.12 31.79 52.49
N THR A 13 54.67 31.76 51.23
CA THR A 13 53.30 32.12 50.89
C THR A 13 52.39 31.05 51.48
N ILE A 14 51.83 31.32 52.66
CA ILE A 14 50.77 30.49 53.23
C ILE A 14 49.53 30.73 52.37
N ILE A 15 49.32 29.86 51.38
CA ILE A 15 48.10 29.85 50.59
C ILE A 15 47.01 29.26 51.49
N PHE A 16 46.20 30.10 52.11
CA PHE A 16 45.02 29.64 52.84
C PHE A 16 44.09 28.96 51.84
N ALA A 17 43.86 27.66 52.04
CA ALA A 17 42.89 26.85 51.29
C ALA A 17 41.49 27.43 51.53
N GLY A 18 41.06 28.36 50.68
CA GLY A 18 39.73 28.92 50.70
C GLY A 18 38.76 28.02 49.93
N SER A 19 37.55 27.84 50.47
CA SER A 19 36.44 27.33 49.67
C SER A 19 36.18 28.29 48.50
N GLY A 20 35.78 27.76 47.35
CA GLY A 20 35.45 28.55 46.18
C GLY A 20 34.27 29.50 46.40
N THR A 21 34.11 30.44 45.49
CA THR A 21 32.94 31.31 45.40
C THR A 21 31.72 30.52 44.93
N GLU A 22 30.53 30.97 45.32
CA GLU A 22 29.28 30.34 44.92
C GLU A 22 28.93 30.64 43.48
N VAL A 23 28.78 29.60 42.68
CA VAL A 23 28.40 29.65 41.28
C VAL A 23 27.02 29.03 41.08
N GLN A 24 26.33 29.49 40.04
CA GLN A 24 25.00 29.02 39.71
C GLN A 24 25.08 27.64 39.02
N CYS A 25 25.07 26.57 39.80
CA CYS A 25 24.85 25.21 39.31
C CYS A 25 24.16 24.43 40.44
N THR A 26 23.09 23.71 40.09
CA THR A 26 22.01 23.28 40.99
C THR A 26 22.49 22.60 42.28
N THR A 27 21.88 22.94 43.44
CA THR A 27 22.29 22.42 44.76
C THR A 27 22.10 20.92 44.95
N ASN A 28 21.14 20.33 44.23
CA ASN A 28 20.72 18.95 44.46
C ASN A 28 21.42 17.96 43.51
N ASP A 29 22.04 18.47 42.45
CA ASP A 29 22.79 17.67 41.48
C ASP A 29 24.04 18.42 41.04
N GLN A 30 25.13 18.13 41.72
CA GLN A 30 26.43 18.74 41.47
C GLN A 30 27.10 18.19 40.21
N SER A 31 26.59 17.08 39.63
CA SER A 31 27.13 16.55 38.37
C SER A 31 26.94 17.53 37.21
N LEU A 32 25.94 18.41 37.32
CA LEU A 32 25.67 19.48 36.36
C LEU A 32 26.67 20.65 36.44
N CYS A 33 27.52 20.71 37.47
CA CYS A 33 28.55 21.73 37.61
C CYS A 33 29.84 21.42 36.83
N GLY A 34 29.99 20.19 36.29
CA GLY A 34 31.21 19.74 35.61
C GLY A 34 32.28 19.19 36.54
N GLY A 35 33.48 18.94 36.00
CA GLY A 35 34.58 18.37 36.78
C GLY A 35 35.08 19.32 37.86
N ALA A 36 35.31 18.80 39.07
CA ALA A 36 35.80 19.58 40.22
C ALA A 36 37.34 19.74 40.26
N GLY A 37 38.06 19.29 39.21
CA GLY A 37 39.50 19.52 39.05
C GLY A 37 40.42 18.88 40.10
N GLY A 38 39.96 17.83 40.81
CA GLY A 38 40.68 17.23 41.93
C GLY A 38 40.08 17.54 43.30
N SER A 39 39.11 18.46 43.36
CA SER A 39 38.33 18.80 44.55
C SER A 39 36.93 18.16 44.51
N SER A 40 35.99 18.67 45.30
CA SER A 40 34.58 18.29 45.27
C SER A 40 33.66 19.51 45.22
N TRP A 41 32.53 19.37 44.53
CA TRP A 41 31.44 20.33 44.64
C TRP A 41 30.75 20.18 45.99
N THR A 42 30.37 21.29 46.60
CA THR A 42 29.57 21.36 47.82
C THR A 42 28.44 22.37 47.63
N ALA A 43 27.33 22.18 48.35
CA ALA A 43 26.24 23.14 48.30
C ALA A 43 26.71 24.51 48.82
N GLY A 44 26.30 25.58 48.13
CA GLY A 44 26.49 26.94 48.60
C GLY A 44 25.56 27.28 49.76
N SER A 45 25.85 28.39 50.43
CA SER A 45 24.96 29.04 51.38
C SER A 45 23.74 29.68 50.71
N THR A 46 23.81 30.03 49.42
CA THR A 46 22.65 30.47 48.64
C THR A 46 21.94 29.29 47.97
N THR A 47 20.62 29.19 48.15
CA THR A 47 19.78 28.19 47.47
C THR A 47 19.99 28.19 45.95
N GLY A 48 20.20 27.01 45.37
CA GLY A 48 20.44 26.83 43.93
C GLY A 48 21.88 27.09 43.46
N LYS A 49 22.81 27.43 44.36
CA LYS A 49 24.23 27.59 44.05
C LYS A 49 25.10 26.49 44.66
N SER A 50 26.24 26.24 44.03
CA SER A 50 27.26 25.32 44.52
C SER A 50 28.63 26.01 44.53
N LYS A 51 29.59 25.47 45.28
CA LYS A 51 30.98 25.94 45.31
C LYS A 51 31.94 24.78 45.43
N ILE A 52 33.18 24.97 45.00
CA ILE A 52 34.25 24.01 45.24
C ILE A 52 34.66 24.04 46.71
N SER A 53 34.77 22.86 47.33
CA SER A 53 35.08 22.71 48.76
C SER A 53 36.46 23.27 49.13
N ASP A 54 37.45 23.03 48.28
CA ASP A 54 38.82 23.49 48.45
C ASP A 54 39.44 23.82 47.09
N CYS A 55 39.75 25.10 46.84
CA CYS A 55 40.36 25.52 45.59
C CYS A 55 41.87 25.28 45.52
N SER A 56 42.53 24.96 46.64
CA SER A 56 43.96 24.63 46.65
C SER A 56 44.27 23.24 46.10
N THR A 57 43.26 22.35 46.05
CA THR A 57 43.35 20.99 45.50
C THR A 57 43.01 20.90 44.02
N VAL A 58 42.57 22.02 43.42
CA VAL A 58 42.34 22.11 41.97
C VAL A 58 43.70 22.05 41.28
N GLY A 59 44.06 20.85 40.79
CA GLY A 59 45.41 20.53 40.35
C GLY A 59 45.86 21.29 39.10
N ASN A 60 47.17 21.31 38.83
CA ASN A 60 47.75 21.96 37.64
C ASN A 60 47.40 21.27 36.31
N THR A 61 46.85 20.06 36.34
CA THR A 61 46.43 19.28 35.18
C THR A 61 44.93 19.14 35.17
N LEU A 62 44.23 20.20 34.78
CA LEU A 62 42.78 20.17 34.68
C LEU A 62 42.35 19.57 33.34
N THR A 63 41.27 18.80 33.38
CA THR A 63 40.54 18.30 32.20
C THR A 63 39.06 18.47 32.47
N ASN A 64 38.27 18.74 31.43
CA ASN A 64 36.83 19.01 31.55
C ASN A 64 36.54 20.23 32.46
N VAL A 65 37.35 21.28 32.31
CA VAL A 65 37.11 22.59 32.93
C VAL A 65 35.92 23.29 32.27
N TYR A 66 35.08 23.91 33.09
CA TYR A 66 33.92 24.72 32.71
C TYR A 66 33.94 26.06 33.46
N ASP A 67 33.18 27.05 32.99
CA ASP A 67 33.17 28.39 33.59
C ASP A 67 32.72 28.36 35.06
N THR A 68 31.87 27.41 35.45
CA THR A 68 31.51 27.14 36.86
C THR A 68 32.74 26.89 37.73
N LEU A 69 33.70 26.06 37.29
CA LEU A 69 34.94 25.79 38.03
C LEU A 69 35.80 27.05 38.10
N CYS A 70 35.99 27.71 36.96
CA CYS A 70 36.82 28.91 36.84
C CYS A 70 36.29 30.05 37.73
N SER A 71 34.99 30.29 37.68
CA SER A 71 34.31 31.30 38.49
C SER A 71 34.37 30.96 39.98
N SER A 72 34.27 29.68 40.36
CA SER A 72 34.34 29.27 41.77
C SER A 72 35.75 29.44 42.35
N CYS A 73 36.80 28.99 41.66
CA CYS A 73 38.14 28.90 42.26
C CYS A 73 39.16 29.95 41.82
N LEU A 74 38.94 30.69 40.74
CA LEU A 74 39.90 31.68 40.24
C LEU A 74 39.29 33.09 40.16
N PRO A 75 38.88 33.68 41.30
CA PRO A 75 38.36 35.04 41.36
C PRO A 75 39.49 36.05 41.10
N GLY A 76 39.71 36.38 39.83
CA GLY A 76 40.78 37.30 39.41
C GLY A 76 40.65 37.76 37.96
N GLY A 77 39.42 37.71 37.42
CA GLY A 77 39.13 37.99 36.01
C GLY A 77 39.16 36.77 35.11
N ASN A 78 39.66 35.60 35.55
CA ASN A 78 39.68 34.36 34.76
C ASN A 78 38.41 33.51 34.95
N ALA A 79 37.24 34.08 34.63
CA ALA A 79 35.94 33.44 34.91
C ALA A 79 35.54 32.35 33.89
N TYR A 80 36.24 32.22 32.77
CA TYR A 80 35.82 31.36 31.65
C TYR A 80 36.81 30.22 31.41
N ALA A 81 36.32 29.05 31.05
CA ALA A 81 37.15 27.95 30.57
C ALA A 81 37.78 28.30 29.21
N ASN A 82 39.00 27.81 28.96
CA ASN A 82 39.60 27.86 27.63
C ASN A 82 38.97 26.81 26.68
N LEU A 83 39.20 26.95 25.38
CA LEU A 83 38.60 26.07 24.35
C LEU A 83 38.99 24.59 24.54
N GLN A 84 40.19 24.33 25.04
CA GLN A 84 40.73 22.99 25.30
C GLN A 84 40.16 22.35 26.59
N LYS A 85 39.41 23.10 27.40
CA LYS A 85 38.90 22.69 28.72
C LYS A 85 40.00 22.21 29.69
N THR A 86 41.19 22.82 29.59
CA THR A 86 42.36 22.51 30.43
C THR A 86 42.76 23.63 31.39
N GLY A 87 42.06 24.75 31.36
CA GLY A 87 42.36 25.90 32.21
C GLY A 87 41.33 27.01 32.05
N CYS A 88 41.61 28.14 32.71
CA CYS A 88 40.72 29.29 32.78
C CYS A 88 41.36 30.54 32.14
N GLN A 89 40.55 31.45 31.64
CA GLN A 89 40.92 32.67 30.94
C GLN A 89 39.89 33.78 31.19
N SER A 90 40.23 35.00 30.81
CA SER A 90 39.41 36.19 31.11
C SER A 90 38.35 36.54 30.08
N ALA A 91 38.44 35.98 28.87
CA ALA A 91 37.45 36.16 27.82
C ALA A 91 36.67 34.87 27.57
N VAL A 92 35.42 35.00 27.10
CA VAL A 92 34.61 33.85 26.68
C VAL A 92 35.32 33.12 25.53
N ALA A 93 35.64 31.84 25.71
CA ALA A 93 36.28 31.03 24.67
C ALA A 93 35.32 30.67 23.53
N THR A 94 34.05 30.39 23.87
CA THR A 94 33.06 29.88 22.93
C THR A 94 31.69 30.45 23.30
N ALA A 95 31.41 31.63 22.79
CA ALA A 95 30.05 32.19 22.86
C ALA A 95 29.12 31.35 21.97
N GLY A 96 27.83 31.33 22.29
CA GLY A 96 26.85 30.64 21.45
C GLY A 96 26.66 31.29 20.08
N SER A 97 25.89 30.64 19.22
CA SER A 97 25.36 31.27 18.01
C SER A 97 24.14 32.12 18.34
N LEU A 98 23.88 33.12 17.50
CA LEU A 98 22.69 33.97 17.58
C LEU A 98 21.41 33.16 17.29
N VAL A 99 20.40 33.31 18.15
CA VAL A 99 19.12 32.62 18.01
C VAL A 99 17.96 33.65 18.02
N PRO A 100 17.05 33.60 17.04
CA PRO A 100 15.94 34.55 16.94
C PRO A 100 14.79 34.17 17.90
N CYS A 101 15.02 34.36 19.20
CA CYS A 101 14.06 33.99 20.26
C CYS A 101 13.74 35.12 21.23
N GLN A 102 14.05 36.37 20.88
CA GLN A 102 13.79 37.53 21.72
C GLN A 102 12.31 37.95 21.70
N LYS A 103 11.81 38.41 22.85
CA LYS A 103 10.51 39.11 22.97
C LYS A 103 10.69 40.34 23.86
N SER A 104 10.31 41.51 23.33
CA SER A 104 10.29 42.79 24.06
C SER A 104 11.56 43.06 24.87
N THR A 105 12.70 43.26 24.17
CA THR A 105 14.03 43.58 24.75
C THR A 105 14.57 42.60 25.79
N SER A 106 14.12 41.34 25.80
CA SER A 106 14.66 40.32 26.69
C SER A 106 14.73 38.95 26.02
N CYS A 107 15.66 38.11 26.50
CA CYS A 107 15.80 36.72 26.05
C CYS A 107 14.92 35.74 26.84
N SER A 108 13.88 36.23 27.53
CA SER A 108 13.00 35.41 28.36
C SER A 108 12.19 34.37 27.57
N SER A 109 11.89 34.64 26.30
CA SER A 109 11.19 33.71 25.39
C SER A 109 12.09 32.65 24.76
N CYS A 110 13.41 32.67 25.01
CA CYS A 110 14.32 31.65 24.52
C CYS A 110 14.16 30.30 25.22
N GLY A 111 13.37 30.25 26.29
CA GLY A 111 13.07 29.06 27.07
C GLY A 111 13.98 28.93 28.30
N THR A 112 13.54 28.11 29.25
CA THR A 112 14.29 27.82 30.48
C THR A 112 15.40 26.82 30.18
N ILE A 113 16.61 27.14 30.60
CA ILE A 113 17.80 26.28 30.46
C ILE A 113 18.40 26.01 31.84
N SER A 114 19.36 25.08 31.92
CA SER A 114 20.09 24.84 33.17
C SER A 114 20.64 26.17 33.74
N PRO A 115 20.51 26.43 35.06
CA PRO A 115 20.90 27.71 35.66
C PRO A 115 22.35 28.14 35.42
N ALA A 116 23.24 27.22 35.05
CA ALA A 116 24.62 27.53 34.71
C ALA A 116 24.77 28.30 33.39
N PHE A 117 23.80 28.19 32.47
CA PHE A 117 23.82 28.87 31.20
C PHE A 117 22.94 30.13 31.27
N ALA A 118 23.47 31.25 30.77
CA ALA A 118 22.76 32.52 30.73
C ALA A 118 22.50 32.95 29.29
N TRP A 119 21.25 33.31 29.00
CA TRP A 119 20.91 34.04 27.80
C TRP A 119 21.28 35.52 27.97
N SER A 120 21.84 36.10 26.92
CA SER A 120 22.18 37.52 26.86
C SER A 120 21.82 38.09 25.49
N MET A 121 21.60 39.41 25.42
CA MET A 121 21.49 40.13 24.15
C MET A 121 22.88 40.63 23.76
N PRO A 122 23.37 40.34 22.54
CA PRO A 122 24.59 40.96 22.03
C PRO A 122 24.42 42.48 21.96
N ALA A 123 25.47 43.25 22.24
CA ALA A 123 25.40 44.71 22.35
C ALA A 123 24.86 45.43 21.08
N SER A 124 24.96 44.80 19.91
CA SER A 124 24.53 45.35 18.62
C SER A 124 23.31 44.65 18.01
N ASP A 125 22.75 43.62 18.67
CA ASP A 125 21.66 42.82 18.12
C ASP A 125 20.44 42.85 19.04
N THR A 126 19.39 43.55 18.57
CA THR A 126 18.13 43.71 19.30
C THR A 126 17.05 42.75 18.82
N THR A 127 17.42 41.71 18.06
CA THR A 127 16.48 40.69 17.56
C THR A 127 16.86 39.27 17.97
N ASN A 128 18.13 39.03 18.27
CA ASN A 128 18.64 37.71 18.62
C ASN A 128 19.19 37.65 20.05
N CYS A 129 19.20 36.43 20.57
CA CYS A 129 19.78 36.09 21.85
C CYS A 129 20.92 35.10 21.68
N ILE A 130 21.87 35.14 22.59
CA ILE A 130 23.05 34.28 22.60
C ILE A 130 23.25 33.71 24.00
N ILE A 131 23.64 32.44 24.08
CA ILE A 131 24.16 31.89 25.33
C ILE A 131 25.56 32.47 25.53
N THR A 132 25.78 33.17 26.64
CA THR A 132 27.02 33.92 26.88
C THR A 132 28.26 33.05 26.75
N SER A 133 28.20 31.80 27.21
CA SER A 133 29.26 30.81 27.02
C SER A 133 28.70 29.40 26.94
N CYS A 134 29.07 28.67 25.89
CA CYS A 134 28.72 27.26 25.72
C CYS A 134 29.62 26.32 26.55
N LEU A 135 30.63 26.87 27.22
CA LEU A 135 31.48 26.16 28.19
C LEU A 135 31.08 26.47 29.64
N ALA A 136 29.91 27.06 29.86
CA ALA A 136 29.46 27.41 31.20
C ALA A 136 29.38 26.20 32.15
N ALA A 137 28.92 25.06 31.63
CA ALA A 137 28.80 23.78 32.33
C ALA A 137 28.79 22.63 31.30
N PRO A 138 28.82 21.35 31.71
CA PRO A 138 28.47 20.24 30.82
C PRO A 138 27.12 20.48 30.15
N MET A 139 26.97 20.00 28.90
CA MET A 139 25.70 20.11 28.19
C MET A 139 24.60 19.40 29.02
N PRO A 140 23.43 20.05 29.23
CA PRO A 140 22.34 19.43 29.98
C PRO A 140 21.92 18.10 29.35
N THR A 141 21.66 17.11 30.19
CA THR A 141 21.18 15.77 29.76
C THR A 141 19.65 15.66 29.76
N ALA A 142 18.94 16.73 30.10
CA ALA A 142 17.49 16.82 30.12
C ALA A 142 17.04 18.27 29.85
N ASN A 143 15.79 18.44 29.42
CA ASN A 143 15.16 19.72 29.13
C ASN A 143 15.91 20.58 28.10
N LEU A 144 16.67 19.96 27.18
CA LEU A 144 17.20 20.65 26.02
C LEU A 144 16.06 21.09 25.10
N ILE A 145 16.23 22.27 24.54
CA ILE A 145 15.30 22.91 23.60
C ILE A 145 16.08 23.38 22.36
N ASP A 146 15.38 23.51 21.24
CA ASP A 146 16.00 23.90 19.96
C ASP A 146 16.81 25.19 20.06
N ASN A 147 16.33 26.18 20.82
CA ASN A 147 17.07 27.43 20.98
C ASN A 147 18.44 27.19 21.63
N PHE A 148 18.51 26.34 22.68
CA PHE A 148 19.78 25.99 23.29
C PHE A 148 20.70 25.28 22.29
N CYS A 149 20.18 24.30 21.55
CA CYS A 149 20.96 23.55 20.58
C CYS A 149 21.42 24.39 19.39
N LYS A 150 20.61 25.35 18.91
CA LYS A 150 21.05 26.34 17.91
C LYS A 150 22.19 27.20 18.43
N SER A 151 22.16 27.59 19.70
CA SER A 151 23.21 28.44 20.26
C SER A 151 24.48 27.63 20.57
N CYS A 152 24.38 26.47 21.22
CA CYS A 152 25.55 25.75 21.75
C CYS A 152 25.76 24.33 21.20
N GLY A 153 24.88 23.82 20.33
CA GLY A 153 24.97 22.48 19.74
C GLY A 153 25.93 22.36 18.55
N GLY A 154 26.49 23.47 18.06
CA GLY A 154 27.39 23.47 16.91
C GLY A 154 26.69 23.00 15.64
N SER A 155 27.12 21.87 15.08
CA SER A 155 26.49 21.25 13.89
C SER A 155 25.16 20.57 14.18
N ASN A 156 24.73 20.52 15.45
CA ASN A 156 23.53 19.83 15.90
C ASN A 156 22.51 20.86 16.44
N PRO A 157 21.78 21.57 15.58
CA PRO A 157 20.99 22.72 16.00
C PRO A 157 19.66 22.37 16.69
N TRP A 158 19.24 21.11 16.73
CA TRP A 158 17.90 20.73 17.20
C TRP A 158 17.98 19.89 18.46
N ALA A 159 17.06 20.07 19.41
CA ALA A 159 16.93 19.13 20.51
C ALA A 159 16.25 17.85 20.00
N ASN A 160 16.68 16.68 20.47
CA ASN A 160 15.95 15.44 20.20
C ASN A 160 14.58 15.45 20.90
N SER A 161 13.70 14.51 20.54
CA SER A 161 12.32 14.42 21.07
C SER A 161 12.25 14.20 22.58
N TYR A 162 13.34 13.72 23.20
CA TYR A 162 13.47 13.49 24.63
C TYR A 162 14.06 14.68 25.40
N GLY A 163 14.55 15.72 24.70
CA GLY A 163 15.24 16.85 25.30
C GLY A 163 16.54 16.46 26.01
N THR A 164 17.21 15.39 25.58
CA THR A 164 18.41 14.83 26.23
C THR A 164 19.69 15.03 25.42
N ALA A 165 19.59 15.32 24.12
CA ALA A 165 20.73 15.62 23.28
C ALA A 165 20.39 16.64 22.18
N CYS A 166 21.42 17.35 21.70
CA CYS A 166 21.34 18.12 20.47
C CYS A 166 21.71 17.23 19.26
N VAL A 167 20.91 17.28 18.20
CA VAL A 167 20.99 16.42 17.02
C VAL A 167 20.96 17.22 15.70
N ASN A 168 21.51 16.62 14.64
CA ASN A 168 21.53 17.20 13.30
C ASN A 168 20.41 16.60 12.42
N SER A 169 19.17 16.94 12.76
CA SER A 169 17.98 16.68 11.92
C SER A 169 17.84 17.76 10.84
N SER A 170 17.08 17.48 9.77
CA SER A 170 16.79 18.49 8.74
C SER A 170 15.98 19.69 9.26
N ASP A 171 15.26 19.52 10.37
CA ASP A 171 14.48 20.55 11.06
C ASP A 171 14.24 20.13 12.53
N SER A 172 13.54 20.96 13.31
CA SER A 172 13.11 20.68 14.68
C SER A 172 12.50 19.29 14.84
N CYS A 173 12.83 18.61 15.94
CA CYS A 173 12.23 17.32 16.31
C CYS A 173 10.86 17.46 17.01
N SER A 174 10.31 18.67 17.06
CA SER A 174 8.98 18.93 17.60
C SER A 174 7.87 18.49 16.63
N ASN A 175 6.70 18.17 17.17
CA ASN A 175 5.50 17.85 16.37
C ASN A 175 4.94 19.08 15.62
N THR A 176 5.48 20.27 15.87
CA THR A 176 5.11 21.53 15.20
C THR A 176 6.10 21.92 14.10
N ARG A 177 7.02 21.03 13.72
CA ARG A 177 8.00 21.32 12.66
C ARG A 177 7.30 21.66 11.33
N PRO A 178 7.77 22.67 10.58
CA PRO A 178 7.22 23.00 9.27
C PRO A 178 7.49 21.93 8.21
N SER A 179 8.65 21.27 8.28
CA SER A 179 9.10 20.33 7.27
C SER A 179 8.58 18.90 7.50
N ALA A 180 8.44 18.14 6.41
CA ALA A 180 8.06 16.73 6.48
C ALA A 180 9.17 15.87 7.13
N PHE A 181 8.80 14.91 7.98
CA PHE A 181 9.71 13.90 8.52
C PHE A 181 10.19 12.92 7.44
N SER A 182 11.51 12.73 7.39
CA SER A 182 12.14 11.58 6.75
C SER A 182 12.43 10.48 7.78
N ASP A 183 12.69 9.26 7.31
CA ASP A 183 13.12 8.17 8.20
C ASP A 183 14.45 8.50 8.91
N THR A 184 15.35 9.20 8.22
CA THR A 184 16.59 9.71 8.81
C THR A 184 16.30 10.70 9.93
N ASP A 185 15.41 11.68 9.73
CA ASP A 185 15.02 12.60 10.81
C ASP A 185 14.43 11.83 11.98
N CYS A 186 13.56 10.86 11.72
CA CYS A 186 12.93 10.06 12.75
C CYS A 186 13.92 9.26 13.60
N SER A 187 14.94 8.66 12.98
CA SER A 187 16.02 7.99 13.70
C SER A 187 16.88 8.97 14.52
N THR A 188 17.23 10.12 13.94
CA THR A 188 18.05 11.16 14.57
C THR A 188 17.34 11.83 15.73
N CYS A 189 16.09 12.23 15.53
CA CYS A 189 15.25 12.89 16.52
C CYS A 189 14.88 12.00 17.70
N ASN A 190 14.92 10.67 17.54
CA ASN A 190 14.59 9.72 18.61
C ASN A 190 15.83 8.95 19.10
N ALA A 191 17.04 9.45 18.82
CA ALA A 191 18.27 8.87 19.33
C ALA A 191 18.31 8.90 20.88
N GLY A 192 18.74 7.79 21.48
CA GLY A 192 18.81 7.61 22.94
C GLY A 192 17.52 7.14 23.61
N GLY A 193 16.41 7.05 22.87
CA GLY A 193 15.15 6.49 23.37
C GLY A 193 15.09 4.96 23.30
N ALA A 194 14.19 4.37 24.10
CA ALA A 194 13.95 2.93 24.16
C ALA A 194 13.59 2.29 22.80
N ASN A 195 13.07 3.08 21.85
CA ASN A 195 12.63 2.61 20.54
C ASN A 195 13.53 3.05 19.37
N SER A 196 14.67 3.69 19.64
CA SER A 196 15.53 4.36 18.64
C SER A 196 15.88 3.53 17.38
N ALA A 197 15.92 2.20 17.47
CA ALA A 197 16.29 1.33 16.34
C ALA A 197 15.16 1.09 15.30
N LYS A 198 13.91 1.46 15.58
CA LYS A 198 12.75 1.14 14.71
C LYS A 198 11.75 2.29 14.60
N ILE A 199 12.23 3.52 14.49
CA ILE A 199 11.37 4.71 14.34
C ILE A 199 11.44 5.23 12.91
N TYR A 200 10.29 5.33 12.26
CA TYR A 200 10.14 5.75 10.87
C TYR A 200 9.14 6.88 10.73
N ALA A 201 9.23 7.66 9.66
CA ALA A 201 8.21 8.67 9.37
C ALA A 201 6.90 7.97 9.01
N ASN A 202 5.76 8.45 9.54
CA ASN A 202 4.45 7.96 9.15
C ASN A 202 4.12 8.31 7.68
N THR A 203 3.01 7.80 7.14
CA THR A 203 2.71 7.99 5.70
C THR A 203 2.49 9.45 5.30
N ASP A 204 2.03 10.29 6.22
CA ASP A 204 1.84 11.73 5.99
C ASP A 204 3.11 12.54 6.27
N LYS A 205 4.19 11.89 6.73
CA LYS A 205 5.46 12.51 7.13
C LYS A 205 5.29 13.61 8.19
N LYS A 206 4.31 13.47 9.07
CA LYS A 206 4.03 14.45 10.15
C LYS A 206 4.49 13.99 11.52
N THR A 207 4.59 12.68 11.73
CA THR A 207 5.02 12.09 13.00
C THR A 207 5.96 10.92 12.74
N CYS A 208 6.68 10.53 13.79
CA CYS A 208 7.52 9.34 13.79
C CYS A 208 6.83 8.20 14.55
N VAL A 209 6.90 6.98 14.02
CA VAL A 209 6.18 5.82 14.56
C VAL A 209 7.08 4.58 14.62
N ALA A 210 6.82 3.72 15.61
CA ALA A 210 7.62 2.53 15.88
C ALA A 210 7.20 1.33 15.02
N SER A 211 7.35 1.41 13.70
CA SER A 211 6.97 0.33 12.78
C SER A 211 8.10 -0.70 12.61
N SER A 212 7.76 -1.91 12.16
CA SER A 212 8.77 -2.94 11.85
C SER A 212 9.67 -2.58 10.65
N SER A 213 9.23 -1.64 9.80
CA SER A 213 9.94 -1.14 8.62
C SER A 213 9.40 0.23 8.19
N SER A 214 10.13 0.93 7.32
CA SER A 214 9.71 2.24 6.79
C SER A 214 8.26 2.25 6.31
N CYS A 215 7.51 3.31 6.66
CA CYS A 215 6.15 3.52 6.15
C CYS A 215 6.12 4.18 4.77
N THR A 216 7.24 4.77 4.33
CA THR A 216 7.32 5.55 3.08
C THR A 216 8.21 4.92 2.03
N SER A 217 9.18 4.10 2.44
CA SER A 217 10.22 3.49 1.60
C SER A 217 10.35 2.00 1.87
N ARG A 218 9.21 1.29 1.92
CA ARG A 218 9.12 -0.10 2.39
C ARG A 218 9.64 -1.16 1.39
N GLY A 219 9.73 -0.81 0.11
CA GLY A 219 10.13 -1.76 -0.94
C GLY A 219 9.21 -2.99 -0.97
N ASN A 220 9.81 -4.18 -0.90
CA ASN A 220 9.10 -5.47 -0.91
C ASN A 220 8.78 -6.01 0.50
N THR A 221 9.04 -5.24 1.56
CA THR A 221 8.73 -5.68 2.92
C THR A 221 7.22 -5.72 3.13
N VAL A 222 6.71 -6.86 3.58
CA VAL A 222 5.29 -7.14 3.74
C VAL A 222 4.69 -6.28 4.86
N TRP A 223 3.51 -5.70 4.63
CA TRP A 223 2.67 -5.04 5.62
C TRP A 223 2.00 -6.04 6.54
N ASN A 224 1.92 -5.69 7.83
CA ASN A 224 1.08 -6.35 8.80
C ASN A 224 0.17 -5.30 9.47
N ASP A 225 -0.84 -5.74 10.20
CA ASP A 225 -1.83 -4.85 10.82
C ASP A 225 -1.20 -3.89 11.85
N SER A 226 -0.17 -4.33 12.57
CA SER A 226 0.55 -3.45 13.51
C SER A 226 1.25 -2.31 12.77
N ASP A 227 1.85 -2.58 11.62
CA ASP A 227 2.48 -1.57 10.80
C ASP A 227 1.46 -0.66 10.15
N CYS A 228 0.36 -1.20 9.61
CA CYS A 228 -0.68 -0.39 8.99
C CYS A 228 -1.34 0.56 9.98
N SER A 229 -1.67 0.08 11.18
CA SER A 229 -2.19 0.92 12.25
C SER A 229 -1.18 2.00 12.64
N LEU A 230 0.08 1.66 12.94
CA LEU A 230 1.08 2.65 13.34
C LEU A 230 1.38 3.67 12.23
N CYS A 231 1.63 3.22 11.01
CA CYS A 231 2.02 4.07 9.88
C CYS A 231 0.91 5.01 9.40
N ASN A 232 -0.37 4.62 9.57
CA ASN A 232 -1.50 5.44 9.15
C ASN A 232 -2.22 6.14 10.32
N THR A 233 -1.88 5.85 11.58
CA THR A 233 -2.47 6.56 12.74
C THR A 233 -2.17 8.06 12.65
N GLY A 234 -3.22 8.87 12.77
CA GLY A 234 -3.14 10.33 12.66
C GLY A 234 -2.95 10.85 11.23
N SER A 235 -2.92 9.97 10.22
CA SER A 235 -2.93 10.39 8.82
C SER A 235 -4.30 10.99 8.47
N THR A 236 -4.29 12.17 7.86
CA THR A 236 -5.50 12.82 7.34
C THR A 236 -5.97 12.22 6.02
N THR A 237 -5.11 11.46 5.32
CA THR A 237 -5.41 10.88 4.01
C THR A 237 -5.67 9.39 4.06
N LYS A 238 -5.06 8.68 5.03
CA LYS A 238 -5.07 7.22 5.13
C LYS A 238 -5.46 6.71 6.51
N GLY A 239 -5.97 7.56 7.40
CA GLY A 239 -6.24 7.22 8.81
C GLY A 239 -7.10 5.96 9.03
N SER A 240 -7.92 5.57 8.06
CA SER A 240 -8.73 4.35 8.13
C SER A 240 -8.03 3.09 7.62
N ASN A 241 -6.87 3.20 6.95
CA ASN A 241 -6.13 2.07 6.35
C ASN A 241 -5.29 1.35 7.40
N VAL A 242 -5.95 0.71 8.37
CA VAL A 242 -5.30 0.14 9.56
C VAL A 242 -5.00 -1.35 9.45
N TYR A 243 -5.44 -2.02 8.38
CA TYR A 243 -5.21 -3.46 8.17
C TYR A 243 -4.35 -3.71 6.94
N ALA A 244 -3.46 -4.69 6.99
CA ALA A 244 -2.76 -5.15 5.80
C ALA A 244 -3.72 -5.95 4.91
N ASN A 245 -3.58 -5.82 3.59
CA ASN A 245 -4.32 -6.66 2.64
C ASN A 245 -3.81 -8.12 2.67
N THR A 246 -4.46 -9.02 1.94
CA THR A 246 -4.23 -10.48 2.10
C THR A 246 -2.84 -10.96 1.71
N ASP A 247 -2.10 -10.24 0.87
CA ASP A 247 -0.69 -10.53 0.56
C ASP A 247 0.29 -9.56 1.23
N GLY A 248 -0.21 -8.65 2.06
CA GLY A 248 0.55 -7.60 2.74
C GLY A 248 1.31 -6.67 1.79
N SER A 249 0.86 -6.49 0.55
CA SER A 249 1.40 -5.48 -0.36
C SER A 249 0.96 -4.05 -0.01
N SER A 250 -0.16 -3.88 0.71
CA SER A 250 -0.70 -2.56 1.05
C SER A 250 -1.56 -2.56 2.32
N CYS A 251 -1.84 -1.36 2.84
CA CYS A 251 -2.79 -1.15 3.93
C CYS A 251 -4.16 -0.68 3.41
N VAL A 252 -5.23 -1.22 3.97
CA VAL A 252 -6.61 -1.07 3.49
C VAL A 252 -7.57 -0.75 4.63
N ALA A 253 -8.66 -0.04 4.32
CA ALA A 253 -9.70 0.36 5.26
C ALA A 253 -10.82 -0.68 5.41
N SER A 254 -10.46 -1.95 5.61
CA SER A 254 -11.42 -3.02 5.93
C SER A 254 -12.00 -2.82 7.34
N GLY A 255 -13.19 -3.36 7.61
CA GLY A 255 -13.78 -3.35 8.95
C GLY A 255 -13.07 -4.26 9.95
N ALA A 256 -12.28 -5.22 9.47
CA ALA A 256 -11.51 -6.16 10.28
C ALA A 256 -10.20 -6.54 9.57
N THR A 257 -9.32 -7.26 10.26
CA THR A 257 -8.09 -7.81 9.66
C THR A 257 -8.39 -8.67 8.43
N CYS A 258 -7.53 -8.55 7.40
CA CYS A 258 -7.56 -9.41 6.22
C CYS A 258 -6.76 -10.71 6.41
N GLY A 259 -6.05 -10.85 7.53
CA GLY A 259 -5.17 -11.98 7.82
C GLY A 259 -5.86 -13.14 8.54
N ASN A 260 -5.05 -14.10 8.99
CA ASN A 260 -5.50 -15.32 9.66
C ASN A 260 -6.19 -15.09 11.01
N SER A 261 -6.04 -13.91 11.60
CA SER A 261 -6.64 -13.55 12.89
C SER A 261 -8.09 -13.07 12.77
N ARG A 262 -8.66 -13.05 11.55
CA ARG A 262 -10.06 -12.66 11.35
C ARG A 262 -10.99 -13.70 11.98
N ALA A 263 -12.01 -13.23 12.69
CA ALA A 263 -13.05 -14.11 13.23
C ALA A 263 -13.76 -14.86 12.08
N ALA A 264 -13.99 -16.16 12.27
CA ALA A 264 -14.67 -16.99 11.28
C ALA A 264 -16.07 -16.46 10.95
N LYS A 265 -16.51 -16.62 9.69
CA LYS A 265 -17.86 -16.25 9.23
C LYS A 265 -18.18 -14.74 9.36
N THR A 266 -17.18 -13.89 9.20
CA THR A 266 -17.34 -12.42 9.27
C THR A 266 -16.97 -11.70 7.98
N TRP A 267 -16.62 -12.41 6.90
CA TRP A 267 -16.37 -11.78 5.60
C TRP A 267 -17.66 -11.22 5.01
N ASN A 268 -17.56 -10.04 4.43
CA ASN A 268 -18.58 -9.39 3.61
C ASN A 268 -17.91 -8.82 2.35
N ASP A 269 -18.71 -8.42 1.37
CA ASP A 269 -18.20 -7.93 0.07
C ASP A 269 -17.33 -6.67 0.20
N SER A 270 -17.68 -5.77 1.13
CA SER A 270 -16.90 -4.55 1.39
C SER A 270 -15.49 -4.89 1.88
N ASP A 271 -15.38 -5.89 2.75
CA ASP A 271 -14.09 -6.36 3.25
C ASP A 271 -13.33 -7.17 2.21
N CYS A 272 -13.99 -8.08 1.48
CA CYS A 272 -13.33 -8.86 0.43
C CYS A 272 -12.76 -7.97 -0.66
N SER A 273 -13.54 -7.01 -1.16
CA SER A 273 -13.06 -6.06 -2.16
C SER A 273 -11.87 -5.26 -1.64
N LYS A 274 -11.92 -4.71 -0.42
CA LYS A 274 -10.78 -3.95 0.14
C LYS A 274 -9.56 -4.81 0.40
N CYS A 275 -9.74 -5.99 0.98
CA CYS A 275 -8.65 -6.90 1.37
C CYS A 275 -7.96 -7.56 0.18
N ASN A 276 -8.62 -7.68 -0.97
CA ASN A 276 -8.09 -8.39 -2.13
C ASN A 276 -7.82 -7.49 -3.34
N THR A 277 -8.38 -6.27 -3.41
CA THR A 277 -8.06 -5.33 -4.49
C THR A 277 -6.55 -5.04 -4.53
N GLY A 278 -5.96 -5.17 -5.72
CA GLY A 278 -4.52 -4.98 -5.92
C GLY A 278 -3.65 -6.17 -5.51
N SER A 279 -4.24 -7.23 -4.93
CA SER A 279 -3.48 -8.44 -4.64
C SER A 279 -3.10 -9.18 -5.92
N ALA A 280 -1.83 -9.58 -6.03
CA ALA A 280 -1.33 -10.34 -7.18
C ALA A 280 -1.92 -11.76 -7.26
N THR A 281 -2.31 -12.33 -6.11
CA THR A 281 -2.79 -13.72 -6.03
C THR A 281 -4.30 -13.83 -5.82
N LYS A 282 -4.93 -12.80 -5.23
CA LYS A 282 -6.35 -12.82 -4.85
C LYS A 282 -7.17 -11.70 -5.46
N GLY A 283 -6.63 -10.92 -6.41
CA GLY A 283 -7.26 -9.74 -7.00
C GLY A 283 -8.69 -9.93 -7.54
N THR A 284 -9.11 -11.15 -7.84
CA THR A 284 -10.46 -11.49 -8.32
C THR A 284 -11.43 -11.93 -7.23
N GLN A 285 -10.97 -12.23 -6.00
CA GLN A 285 -11.79 -12.72 -4.89
C GLN A 285 -12.50 -11.57 -4.16
N LEU A 286 -13.40 -10.87 -4.86
CA LEU A 286 -13.95 -9.60 -4.39
C LEU A 286 -15.24 -9.73 -3.57
N TYR A 287 -15.85 -10.90 -3.51
CA TYR A 287 -17.14 -11.13 -2.86
C TYR A 287 -17.00 -12.11 -1.71
N ALA A 288 -17.73 -11.94 -0.61
CA ALA A 288 -17.78 -12.96 0.44
C ALA A 288 -18.63 -14.15 -0.03
N ASN A 289 -18.25 -15.37 0.34
CA ASN A 289 -19.07 -16.55 0.11
C ASN A 289 -20.35 -16.54 0.98
N THR A 290 -21.28 -17.46 0.72
CA THR A 290 -22.62 -17.45 1.33
C THR A 290 -22.63 -17.54 2.84
N ASP A 291 -21.64 -18.19 3.46
CA ASP A 291 -21.52 -18.31 4.92
C ASP A 291 -20.54 -17.31 5.56
N GLY A 292 -19.95 -16.42 4.75
CA GLY A 292 -18.99 -15.41 5.19
C GLY A 292 -17.66 -15.96 5.69
N SER A 293 -17.33 -17.23 5.44
CA SER A 293 -16.08 -17.85 5.89
C SER A 293 -14.87 -17.45 5.04
N SER A 294 -15.06 -17.07 3.78
CA SER A 294 -13.99 -16.64 2.87
C SER A 294 -14.45 -15.67 1.80
N CYS A 295 -13.49 -15.14 1.05
CA CYS A 295 -13.77 -14.43 -0.21
C CYS A 295 -13.77 -15.39 -1.40
N ALA A 296 -14.47 -15.00 -2.46
CA ALA A 296 -14.83 -15.80 -3.61
C ALA A 296 -14.67 -14.96 -4.88
N ALA A 297 -14.12 -15.59 -5.94
CA ALA A 297 -14.00 -15.00 -7.27
C ALA A 297 -15.25 -15.22 -8.11
N SER A 298 -16.41 -14.93 -7.53
CA SER A 298 -17.71 -14.97 -8.20
C SER A 298 -17.85 -13.79 -9.16
N SER A 299 -18.70 -13.92 -10.18
CA SER A 299 -19.02 -12.84 -11.13
C SER A 299 -19.81 -11.68 -10.49
N ALA A 300 -20.42 -11.92 -9.33
CA ALA A 300 -21.13 -10.94 -8.52
C ALA A 300 -21.20 -11.38 -7.04
N THR A 301 -21.85 -10.59 -6.19
CA THR A 301 -22.09 -10.95 -4.78
C THR A 301 -22.71 -12.34 -4.63
N CYS A 302 -22.24 -13.10 -3.64
CA CYS A 302 -22.84 -14.38 -3.25
C CYS A 302 -23.97 -14.21 -2.23
N GLN A 303 -24.22 -12.99 -1.77
CA GLN A 303 -25.20 -12.69 -0.73
C GLN A 303 -26.62 -12.54 -1.31
N SER A 304 -27.61 -12.38 -0.44
CA SER A 304 -29.02 -12.19 -0.83
C SER A 304 -29.28 -10.93 -1.65
N SER A 305 -28.34 -9.99 -1.69
CA SER A 305 -28.39 -8.76 -2.49
C SER A 305 -28.04 -8.97 -3.97
N ARG A 306 -27.75 -10.21 -4.40
CA ARG A 306 -27.43 -10.52 -5.80
C ARG A 306 -28.62 -10.23 -6.72
N THR A 307 -28.40 -9.36 -7.71
CA THR A 307 -29.37 -9.06 -8.78
C THR A 307 -28.99 -9.67 -10.12
N SER A 308 -27.74 -10.08 -10.30
CA SER A 308 -27.30 -10.83 -11.48
C SER A 308 -27.70 -12.30 -11.39
N GLY A 309 -27.96 -12.91 -12.55
CA GLY A 309 -28.22 -14.35 -12.62
C GLY A 309 -27.07 -15.18 -12.06
N TRP A 310 -27.39 -16.27 -11.37
CA TRP A 310 -26.42 -17.29 -10.95
C TRP A 310 -25.95 -18.13 -12.14
N THR A 311 -24.66 -18.42 -12.18
CA THR A 311 -24.07 -19.46 -13.05
C THR A 311 -23.62 -20.65 -12.21
N ASP A 312 -23.39 -21.81 -12.82
CA ASP A 312 -22.87 -22.96 -12.08
C ASP A 312 -21.50 -22.65 -11.47
N SER A 313 -20.64 -21.91 -12.19
CA SER A 313 -19.35 -21.46 -11.66
C SER A 313 -19.53 -20.63 -10.38
N ASP A 314 -20.49 -19.69 -10.38
CA ASP A 314 -20.78 -18.91 -9.17
C ASP A 314 -21.32 -19.80 -8.05
N CYS A 315 -22.19 -20.77 -8.36
CA CYS A 315 -22.75 -21.68 -7.37
C CYS A 315 -21.67 -22.50 -6.66
N VAL A 316 -20.71 -23.04 -7.40
CA VAL A 316 -19.57 -23.76 -6.83
C VAL A 316 -18.73 -22.83 -5.95
N ILE A 317 -18.33 -21.67 -6.49
CA ILE A 317 -17.41 -20.74 -5.81
C ILE A 317 -18.06 -20.14 -4.56
N CYS A 318 -19.31 -19.71 -4.64
CA CYS A 318 -20.03 -19.05 -3.55
C CYS A 318 -20.44 -19.99 -2.41
N ASN A 319 -20.55 -21.30 -2.65
CA ASN A 319 -20.98 -22.27 -1.65
C ASN A 319 -19.83 -23.18 -1.15
N THR A 320 -18.59 -22.87 -1.53
CA THR A 320 -17.40 -23.58 -1.04
C THR A 320 -17.28 -23.42 0.47
N GLY A 321 -17.04 -24.52 1.19
CA GLY A 321 -16.86 -24.54 2.66
C GLY A 321 -18.15 -24.67 3.47
N THR A 322 -19.32 -24.67 2.82
CA THR A 322 -20.60 -24.91 3.48
C THR A 322 -20.92 -26.40 3.61
N ALA A 323 -21.71 -26.79 4.62
CA ALA A 323 -22.28 -28.15 4.69
C ALA A 323 -23.15 -28.49 3.46
N THR A 324 -23.58 -27.48 2.71
CA THR A 324 -24.34 -27.55 1.46
C THR A 324 -23.46 -27.38 0.21
N SER A 325 -22.18 -27.77 0.28
CA SER A 325 -21.25 -27.83 -0.87
C SER A 325 -21.73 -28.75 -2.02
N THR A 326 -22.95 -29.27 -1.96
CA THR A 326 -23.64 -30.00 -3.02
C THR A 326 -24.42 -29.08 -3.97
N LEU A 327 -24.64 -27.80 -3.65
CA LEU A 327 -25.36 -26.83 -4.51
C LEU A 327 -24.46 -26.31 -5.64
N LEU A 328 -24.20 -27.16 -6.62
CA LEU A 328 -23.20 -26.91 -7.67
C LEU A 328 -23.77 -26.27 -8.94
N PHE A 329 -25.09 -26.14 -9.07
CA PHE A 329 -25.72 -25.72 -10.32
C PHE A 329 -26.68 -24.54 -10.11
N ALA A 330 -26.72 -23.62 -11.07
CA ALA A 330 -27.73 -22.57 -11.10
C ALA A 330 -29.11 -23.15 -11.47
N LYS A 331 -30.17 -22.58 -10.89
CA LYS A 331 -31.54 -22.85 -11.34
C LYS A 331 -31.76 -22.31 -12.75
N ALA A 332 -32.76 -22.86 -13.46
CA ALA A 332 -33.13 -22.45 -14.82
C ALA A 332 -33.48 -20.96 -14.93
N ASP A 333 -34.07 -20.39 -13.88
CA ASP A 333 -34.40 -18.96 -13.76
C ASP A 333 -33.23 -18.10 -13.27
N GLN A 334 -32.07 -18.71 -13.02
CA GLN A 334 -30.84 -18.10 -12.48
C GLN A 334 -31.04 -17.36 -11.15
N SER A 335 -32.10 -17.67 -10.39
CA SER A 335 -32.44 -16.99 -9.12
C SER A 335 -31.60 -17.46 -7.92
N SER A 336 -31.12 -18.70 -7.96
CA SER A 336 -30.42 -19.37 -6.85
C SER A 336 -29.68 -20.61 -7.34
N CYS A 337 -28.96 -21.26 -6.43
CA CYS A 337 -28.27 -22.53 -6.67
C CYS A 337 -29.09 -23.75 -6.22
N GLN A 338 -28.82 -24.90 -6.82
CA GLN A 338 -29.42 -26.19 -6.51
C GLN A 338 -28.41 -27.34 -6.72
N ALA A 339 -28.74 -28.52 -6.19
CA ALA A 339 -27.85 -29.68 -6.23
C ALA A 339 -27.90 -30.48 -7.54
N THR A 340 -28.94 -30.26 -8.35
CA THR A 340 -29.15 -30.97 -9.61
C THR A 340 -29.03 -30.01 -10.80
N VAL A 341 -28.61 -30.51 -11.95
CA VAL A 341 -28.55 -29.71 -13.18
C VAL A 341 -29.95 -29.23 -13.56
N ALA A 342 -30.17 -27.91 -13.63
CA ALA A 342 -31.47 -27.35 -14.00
C ALA A 342 -31.73 -27.41 -15.51
N GLN A 343 -30.69 -27.12 -16.31
CA GLN A 343 -30.79 -27.02 -17.76
C GLN A 343 -29.71 -27.88 -18.41
N LYS A 344 -30.01 -29.17 -18.51
CA LYS A 344 -29.20 -30.12 -19.26
C LYS A 344 -29.27 -29.80 -20.76
N GLY A 345 -28.13 -29.87 -21.44
CA GLY A 345 -28.07 -29.71 -22.89
C GLY A 345 -28.81 -30.82 -23.63
N THR A 346 -29.21 -30.53 -24.86
CA THR A 346 -29.79 -31.51 -25.79
C THR A 346 -28.69 -32.38 -26.38
N ASN A 347 -29.01 -33.64 -26.68
CA ASN A 347 -28.11 -34.58 -27.35
C ASN A 347 -27.73 -34.05 -28.75
N VAL A 348 -26.45 -34.03 -29.05
CA VAL A 348 -25.87 -33.64 -30.34
C VAL A 348 -24.92 -34.71 -30.86
N PRO A 349 -24.89 -34.97 -32.19
CA PRO A 349 -24.16 -36.09 -32.78
C PRO A 349 -22.69 -35.73 -33.02
N CYS A 350 -21.96 -35.43 -31.95
CA CYS A 350 -20.53 -35.12 -31.99
C CYS A 350 -19.67 -36.12 -31.19
N GLN A 351 -20.23 -37.27 -30.85
CA GLN A 351 -19.48 -38.31 -30.18
C GLN A 351 -18.57 -39.03 -31.18
N ASN A 352 -17.38 -39.42 -30.73
CA ASN A 352 -16.51 -40.35 -31.45
C ASN A 352 -15.86 -41.34 -30.48
N SER A 353 -16.16 -42.64 -30.65
CA SER A 353 -15.49 -43.75 -29.95
C SER A 353 -15.47 -43.64 -28.42
N GLY A 354 -16.58 -43.20 -27.83
CA GLY A 354 -16.74 -43.04 -26.39
C GLY A 354 -16.27 -41.69 -25.85
N SER A 355 -16.03 -40.70 -26.72
CA SER A 355 -15.52 -39.38 -26.34
C SER A 355 -16.32 -38.24 -26.98
N CYS A 356 -16.49 -37.15 -26.24
CA CYS A 356 -17.11 -35.90 -26.72
C CYS A 356 -16.10 -34.86 -27.23
N THR A 357 -14.85 -35.26 -27.50
CA THR A 357 -13.78 -34.35 -27.96
C THR A 357 -14.10 -33.65 -29.28
N ASN A 358 -14.90 -34.26 -30.17
CA ASN A 358 -15.28 -33.65 -31.44
C ASN A 358 -16.36 -32.56 -31.30
N CYS A 359 -16.98 -32.42 -30.12
CA CYS A 359 -17.95 -31.37 -29.83
C CYS A 359 -17.31 -29.98 -29.68
N GLY A 360 -15.96 -29.92 -29.61
CA GLY A 360 -15.21 -28.71 -29.31
C GLY A 360 -14.96 -28.53 -27.81
N THR A 361 -14.08 -27.58 -27.48
CA THR A 361 -13.73 -27.24 -26.10
C THR A 361 -14.18 -25.81 -25.79
N PHE A 362 -15.01 -25.65 -24.76
CA PHE A 362 -15.54 -24.36 -24.34
C PHE A 362 -15.21 -24.15 -22.87
N THR A 363 -14.60 -23.01 -22.54
CA THR A 363 -14.25 -22.68 -21.16
C THR A 363 -15.50 -22.73 -20.28
N ASN A 364 -15.43 -23.49 -19.18
CA ASN A 364 -16.51 -23.70 -18.19
C ASN A 364 -17.74 -24.49 -18.67
N PHE A 365 -17.72 -25.07 -19.86
CA PHE A 365 -18.76 -26.01 -20.31
C PHE A 365 -18.16 -27.38 -20.57
N GLN A 366 -18.78 -28.42 -20.03
CA GLN A 366 -18.35 -29.81 -20.20
C GLN A 366 -19.38 -30.57 -21.03
N PHE A 367 -18.94 -31.23 -22.09
CA PHE A 367 -19.75 -32.24 -22.76
C PHE A 367 -19.63 -33.57 -22.04
N ASP A 368 -20.76 -34.28 -21.92
CA ASP A 368 -20.87 -35.59 -21.29
C ASP A 368 -21.65 -36.54 -22.20
N ILE A 369 -21.47 -37.84 -21.98
CA ILE A 369 -22.14 -38.90 -22.75
C ILE A 369 -23.40 -39.32 -22.01
N PRO A 370 -24.59 -39.30 -22.64
CA PRO A 370 -25.79 -39.82 -22.00
C PRO A 370 -25.63 -41.31 -21.69
N SER A 371 -26.02 -41.74 -20.50
CA SER A 371 -25.93 -43.15 -20.09
C SER A 371 -26.70 -44.12 -21.00
N SER A 372 -27.69 -43.63 -21.75
CA SER A 372 -28.53 -44.41 -22.66
C SER A 372 -28.15 -44.27 -24.15
N ASP A 373 -27.20 -43.42 -24.50
CA ASP A 373 -26.95 -43.03 -25.90
C ASP A 373 -25.46 -42.83 -26.14
N THR A 374 -24.84 -43.86 -26.72
CA THR A 374 -23.41 -43.88 -27.02
C THR A 374 -23.05 -43.12 -28.31
N GLN A 375 -24.01 -42.56 -29.04
CA GLN A 375 -23.76 -41.86 -30.31
C GLN A 375 -23.81 -40.34 -30.17
N ASN A 376 -24.31 -39.84 -29.05
CA ASN A 376 -24.48 -38.42 -28.82
C ASN A 376 -23.73 -37.94 -27.59
N CYS A 377 -23.52 -36.64 -27.55
CA CYS A 377 -23.00 -35.90 -26.40
C CYS A 377 -23.97 -34.79 -26.04
N TYR A 378 -23.89 -34.29 -24.82
CA TYR A 378 -24.66 -33.11 -24.41
C TYR A 378 -23.83 -32.24 -23.48
N VAL A 379 -24.08 -30.93 -23.48
CA VAL A 379 -23.47 -30.04 -22.49
C VAL A 379 -24.11 -30.34 -21.12
N LYS A 380 -23.28 -30.73 -20.15
CA LYS A 380 -23.71 -31.17 -18.82
C LYS A 380 -24.65 -30.18 -18.15
N SER A 381 -24.37 -28.89 -18.29
CA SER A 381 -25.26 -27.80 -17.88
C SER A 381 -25.06 -26.58 -18.77
N CYS A 382 -26.16 -26.06 -19.31
CA CYS A 382 -26.16 -24.89 -20.18
C CYS A 382 -26.09 -23.56 -19.42
N LEU A 383 -26.05 -23.62 -18.08
CA LEU A 383 -25.84 -22.48 -17.19
C LEU A 383 -24.43 -22.47 -16.57
N GLY A 384 -23.52 -23.28 -17.14
CA GLY A 384 -22.13 -23.40 -16.69
C GLY A 384 -21.42 -22.05 -16.53
N ALA A 385 -21.63 -21.17 -17.52
CA ALA A 385 -21.10 -19.82 -17.60
C ALA A 385 -21.97 -18.96 -18.54
N PRO A 386 -21.70 -17.65 -18.69
CA PRO A 386 -22.26 -16.88 -19.79
C PRO A 386 -21.87 -17.53 -21.14
N MET A 387 -22.76 -17.45 -22.13
CA MET A 387 -22.49 -18.02 -23.45
C MET A 387 -21.18 -17.45 -24.05
N PRO A 388 -20.33 -18.29 -24.66
CA PRO A 388 -19.14 -17.82 -25.35
C PRO A 388 -19.50 -16.83 -26.48
N THR A 389 -18.76 -15.74 -26.58
CA THR A 389 -18.94 -14.73 -27.65
C THR A 389 -18.09 -15.02 -28.89
N SER A 390 -17.33 -16.12 -28.91
CA SER A 390 -16.51 -16.55 -30.04
C SER A 390 -16.25 -18.05 -29.98
N GLY A 391 -15.83 -18.64 -31.10
CA GLY A 391 -15.51 -20.07 -31.21
C GLY A 391 -16.73 -21.00 -31.12
N LEU A 392 -17.95 -20.47 -31.21
CA LEU A 392 -19.18 -21.27 -31.21
C LEU A 392 -19.23 -22.20 -32.42
N ASN A 393 -19.77 -23.39 -32.20
CA ASN A 393 -20.07 -24.37 -33.25
C ASN A 393 -21.52 -24.88 -33.11
N ASP A 394 -21.98 -25.58 -34.14
CA ASP A 394 -23.35 -26.12 -34.18
C ASP A 394 -23.64 -27.09 -33.04
N TYR A 395 -22.64 -27.85 -32.56
CA TYR A 395 -22.84 -28.79 -31.46
C TYR A 395 -23.13 -28.08 -30.14
N PHE A 396 -22.41 -27.00 -29.84
CA PHE A 396 -22.66 -26.20 -28.64
C PHE A 396 -24.01 -25.48 -28.73
N CYS A 397 -24.28 -24.82 -29.86
CA CYS A 397 -25.54 -24.13 -30.09
C CYS A 397 -26.74 -25.09 -30.04
N GLY A 398 -26.64 -26.24 -30.71
CA GLY A 398 -27.67 -27.27 -30.70
C GLY A 398 -27.90 -27.90 -29.34
N SER A 399 -26.85 -28.01 -28.51
CA SER A 399 -26.99 -28.55 -27.16
C SER A 399 -27.63 -27.54 -26.20
N CYS A 400 -27.20 -26.28 -26.18
CA CYS A 400 -27.61 -25.32 -25.15
C CYS A 400 -28.63 -24.25 -25.55
N ASN A 401 -28.78 -23.97 -26.85
CA ASN A 401 -29.70 -22.96 -27.35
C ASN A 401 -30.79 -23.62 -28.19
N GLN A 402 -31.80 -24.17 -27.51
CA GLN A 402 -32.83 -25.01 -28.13
C GLN A 402 -33.55 -24.33 -29.31
N THR A 403 -33.66 -23.00 -29.28
CA THR A 403 -34.26 -22.20 -30.37
C THR A 403 -33.26 -21.88 -31.48
N ASN A 404 -31.98 -21.67 -31.16
CA ASN A 404 -30.96 -21.26 -32.12
C ASN A 404 -29.86 -22.32 -32.21
N LYS A 405 -30.07 -23.33 -33.06
CA LYS A 405 -29.27 -24.56 -33.05
C LYS A 405 -27.93 -24.47 -33.77
N PHE A 406 -27.70 -23.44 -34.56
CA PHE A 406 -26.53 -23.35 -35.45
C PHE A 406 -25.65 -22.18 -35.06
N ALA A 407 -24.33 -22.34 -35.12
CA ALA A 407 -23.42 -21.21 -35.00
C ALA A 407 -23.49 -20.39 -36.29
N ASN A 408 -23.43 -19.06 -36.17
CA ASN A 408 -23.34 -18.21 -37.34
C ASN A 408 -21.97 -18.35 -38.04
N ALA A 409 -21.82 -17.76 -39.22
CA ALA A 409 -20.60 -17.87 -40.03
C ALA A 409 -19.33 -17.28 -39.35
N TYR A 410 -19.52 -16.47 -38.30
CA TYR A 410 -18.44 -15.83 -37.53
C TYR A 410 -18.15 -16.54 -36.20
N ALA A 411 -18.85 -17.64 -35.90
CA ALA A 411 -18.72 -18.40 -34.67
C ALA A 411 -18.90 -17.54 -33.38
N ASN A 412 -19.70 -16.47 -33.45
CA ASN A 412 -19.86 -15.51 -32.34
C ASN A 412 -21.30 -15.37 -31.83
N ALA A 413 -22.27 -16.00 -32.50
CA ALA A 413 -23.64 -16.13 -32.03
C ALA A 413 -24.26 -17.46 -32.47
N CYS A 414 -25.19 -17.98 -31.65
CA CYS A 414 -26.08 -19.06 -32.06
C CYS A 414 -27.32 -18.46 -32.74
N VAL A 415 -27.70 -19.01 -33.89
CA VAL A 415 -28.76 -18.50 -34.74
C VAL A 415 -29.78 -19.57 -35.14
N ASN A 416 -31.02 -19.16 -35.38
CA ASN A 416 -32.11 -20.03 -35.84
C ASN A 416 -32.16 -20.06 -37.37
N SER A 417 -31.20 -20.76 -37.99
CA SER A 417 -31.21 -21.08 -39.42
C SER A 417 -31.89 -22.42 -39.67
N THR A 418 -32.33 -22.70 -40.90
CA THR A 418 -32.92 -23.99 -41.26
C THR A 418 -31.90 -25.14 -41.28
N ALA A 419 -30.61 -24.83 -41.43
CA ALA A 419 -29.50 -25.78 -41.37
C ALA A 419 -28.20 -25.05 -40.99
N SER A 420 -27.10 -25.81 -40.84
CA SER A 420 -25.77 -25.28 -40.51
C SER A 420 -25.37 -24.10 -41.38
N CYS A 421 -24.78 -23.07 -40.77
CA CYS A 421 -24.18 -21.94 -41.48
C CYS A 421 -22.84 -22.29 -42.14
N THR A 422 -22.36 -23.52 -41.98
CA THR A 422 -21.16 -24.06 -42.65
C THR A 422 -21.51 -24.97 -43.83
N ARG A 423 -22.80 -25.08 -44.19
CA ARG A 423 -23.27 -25.94 -45.29
C ARG A 423 -22.71 -25.49 -46.65
N SER A 424 -22.53 -26.44 -47.56
CA SER A 424 -22.04 -26.21 -48.93
C SER A 424 -23.14 -26.00 -49.98
N SER A 425 -24.41 -26.21 -49.64
CA SER A 425 -25.54 -26.11 -50.56
C SER A 425 -26.88 -25.94 -49.84
N GLY A 426 -27.91 -25.54 -50.57
CA GLY A 426 -29.27 -25.35 -50.04
C GLY A 426 -29.40 -24.08 -49.20
N TRP A 427 -28.63 -23.05 -49.52
CA TRP A 427 -28.77 -21.72 -48.91
C TRP A 427 -30.07 -21.07 -49.36
N THR A 428 -30.79 -20.48 -48.41
CA THR A 428 -31.92 -19.58 -48.67
C THR A 428 -31.55 -18.15 -48.31
N ASP A 429 -32.26 -17.16 -48.86
CA ASP A 429 -32.05 -15.75 -48.50
C ASP A 429 -32.21 -15.52 -46.98
N SER A 430 -33.18 -16.20 -46.35
CA SER A 430 -33.39 -16.13 -44.89
C SER A 430 -32.22 -16.69 -44.12
N ASP A 431 -31.66 -17.82 -44.54
CA ASP A 431 -30.50 -18.41 -43.90
C ASP A 431 -29.27 -17.51 -44.04
N CYS A 432 -29.06 -16.94 -45.23
CA CYS A 432 -27.95 -16.04 -45.47
C CYS A 432 -27.99 -14.80 -44.58
N GLN A 433 -29.17 -14.23 -44.33
CA GLN A 433 -29.34 -13.11 -43.41
C GLN A 433 -29.01 -13.52 -41.96
N VAL A 434 -29.59 -14.63 -41.50
CA VAL A 434 -29.45 -15.10 -40.12
C VAL A 434 -28.01 -15.54 -39.83
N CYS A 435 -27.41 -16.34 -40.71
CA CYS A 435 -26.03 -16.83 -40.57
C CYS A 435 -24.96 -15.73 -40.67
N ASN A 436 -25.29 -14.55 -41.20
CA ASN A 436 -24.34 -13.45 -41.37
C ASN A 436 -24.68 -12.18 -40.55
N ALA A 437 -25.66 -12.26 -39.65
CA ALA A 437 -26.20 -11.10 -38.91
C ALA A 437 -25.17 -10.33 -38.06
N SER A 438 -24.01 -10.93 -37.75
CA SER A 438 -22.96 -10.33 -36.90
C SER A 438 -21.73 -9.84 -37.67
N GLY A 439 -21.76 -9.87 -39.00
CA GLY A 439 -20.64 -9.46 -39.86
C GLY A 439 -20.68 -8.00 -40.29
N VAL A 440 -19.57 -7.51 -40.84
CA VAL A 440 -19.46 -6.19 -41.49
C VAL A 440 -20.46 -5.97 -42.64
N ASN A 441 -21.04 -7.06 -43.17
CA ASN A 441 -22.04 -7.07 -44.24
C ASN A 441 -23.38 -7.67 -43.79
N SER A 442 -23.76 -7.50 -42.52
CA SER A 442 -24.98 -8.07 -41.93
C SER A 442 -26.27 -7.59 -42.60
N ALA A 443 -26.26 -6.43 -43.25
CA ALA A 443 -27.36 -5.96 -44.07
C ALA A 443 -27.18 -6.46 -45.52
N LYS A 444 -28.09 -7.35 -45.97
CA LYS A 444 -28.29 -7.78 -47.38
C LYS A 444 -27.38 -8.91 -47.89
N GLN A 445 -27.43 -10.05 -47.21
CA GLN A 445 -26.92 -11.31 -47.75
C GLN A 445 -28.05 -12.09 -48.42
N TYR A 446 -27.79 -12.64 -49.59
CA TYR A 446 -28.74 -13.44 -50.39
C TYR A 446 -28.10 -14.78 -50.73
N ALA A 447 -28.91 -15.81 -50.92
CA ALA A 447 -28.39 -17.06 -51.48
C ALA A 447 -27.89 -16.81 -52.91
N SER A 448 -26.76 -17.39 -53.28
CA SER A 448 -26.31 -17.43 -54.66
C SER A 448 -27.33 -18.17 -55.54
N ALA A 449 -27.31 -17.93 -56.85
CA ALA A 449 -28.25 -18.56 -57.77
C ALA A 449 -28.18 -20.11 -57.77
N ASP A 450 -27.00 -20.66 -57.47
CA ASP A 450 -26.77 -22.11 -57.32
C ASP A 450 -27.01 -22.62 -55.88
N GLN A 451 -27.42 -21.74 -54.97
CA GLN A 451 -27.67 -22.01 -53.55
C GLN A 451 -26.47 -22.60 -52.80
N LYS A 452 -25.23 -22.41 -53.29
CA LYS A 452 -24.02 -22.94 -52.66
C LYS A 452 -23.34 -21.97 -51.70
N SER A 453 -23.69 -20.69 -51.75
CA SER A 453 -23.05 -19.64 -50.93
C SER A 453 -23.99 -18.49 -50.64
N CYS A 454 -23.56 -17.56 -49.79
CA CYS A 454 -24.21 -16.28 -49.59
C CYS A 454 -23.44 -15.17 -50.30
N VAL A 455 -24.16 -14.27 -50.96
CA VAL A 455 -23.62 -13.15 -51.73
C VAL A 455 -24.24 -11.83 -51.27
N SER A 456 -23.50 -10.74 -51.41
CA SER A 456 -23.95 -9.38 -50.99
C SER A 456 -24.94 -8.73 -51.96
N THR A 457 -25.07 -9.27 -53.18
CA THR A 457 -25.96 -8.75 -54.21
C THR A 457 -26.97 -9.81 -54.57
N LYS A 458 -28.26 -9.48 -54.51
CA LYS A 458 -29.33 -10.42 -54.86
C LYS A 458 -29.13 -10.88 -56.31
N PRO A 459 -29.04 -12.19 -56.58
CA PRO A 459 -28.99 -12.66 -57.95
C PRO A 459 -30.22 -12.15 -58.70
N SER A 460 -30.01 -11.36 -59.75
CA SER A 460 -31.08 -10.93 -60.63
C SER A 460 -31.72 -12.19 -61.16
N SER A 461 -33.00 -12.41 -60.86
CA SER A 461 -33.81 -13.46 -61.47
C SER A 461 -33.86 -13.16 -62.95
N SER A 462 -32.90 -13.70 -63.70
CA SER A 462 -32.89 -13.64 -65.15
C SER A 462 -34.10 -14.44 -65.61
N SER A 463 -35.18 -13.73 -65.92
CA SER A 463 -36.23 -14.19 -66.80
C SER A 463 -35.54 -14.89 -67.96
N GLN A 464 -35.78 -16.20 -68.13
CA GLN A 464 -35.41 -16.91 -69.35
C GLN A 464 -36.13 -16.22 -70.52
N SER A 465 -35.46 -15.25 -71.13
CA SER A 465 -35.78 -14.75 -72.45
C SER A 465 -35.36 -15.83 -73.44
N SER A 466 -36.33 -16.67 -73.79
CA SER A 466 -36.30 -17.56 -74.94
C SER A 466 -36.11 -16.74 -76.22
N SER A 467 -34.87 -16.67 -76.71
CA SER A 467 -34.56 -16.17 -78.04
C SER A 467 -34.76 -17.27 -79.08
N SER A 468 -35.81 -17.07 -79.86
CA SER A 468 -36.17 -17.76 -81.08
C SER A 468 -35.08 -17.68 -82.16
N SER A 469 -34.80 -18.81 -82.81
CA SER A 469 -34.23 -18.86 -84.16
C SER A 469 -34.94 -19.94 -84.99
N SER A 470 -35.84 -19.44 -85.84
CA SER A 470 -36.38 -19.93 -87.13
C SER A 470 -35.38 -20.81 -87.92
N SER A 471 -35.69 -21.81 -88.75
CA SER A 471 -36.91 -22.46 -89.29
C SER A 471 -36.44 -23.75 -90.00
N SER A 472 -37.22 -24.83 -89.96
CA SER A 472 -37.64 -25.56 -91.18
C SER A 472 -38.59 -26.70 -90.81
N SER A 473 -39.75 -26.65 -91.45
CA SER A 473 -40.93 -27.49 -91.30
C SER A 473 -40.67 -28.96 -91.67
N ILE A 474 -41.32 -29.88 -90.97
CA ILE A 474 -42.11 -30.99 -91.56
C ILE A 474 -43.15 -31.44 -90.52
N VAL A 475 -44.40 -31.39 -90.96
CA VAL A 475 -45.63 -31.85 -90.32
C VAL A 475 -45.77 -33.35 -90.55
N LEU A 476 -46.20 -34.11 -89.54
CA LEU A 476 -47.03 -35.35 -89.58
C LEU A 476 -47.27 -35.75 -88.10
N ALA A 477 -48.39 -35.44 -87.45
CA ALA A 477 -49.72 -36.03 -87.54
C ALA A 477 -49.83 -37.47 -86.98
N PHE A 478 -50.69 -37.58 -85.95
CA PHE A 478 -51.49 -38.72 -85.46
C PHE A 478 -51.11 -39.50 -84.19
N SER A 479 -52.09 -39.44 -83.27
CA SER A 479 -52.73 -40.53 -82.52
C SER A 479 -52.00 -41.21 -81.36
N SER A 480 -52.52 -40.89 -80.17
CA SER A 480 -53.16 -41.82 -79.22
C SER A 480 -52.67 -43.28 -79.23
N LEU A 481 -51.98 -43.67 -78.17
CA LEU A 481 -52.04 -45.05 -77.69
C LEU A 481 -51.83 -45.13 -76.18
N ILE A 482 -52.95 -45.23 -75.46
CA ILE A 482 -53.05 -45.82 -74.14
C ILE A 482 -52.94 -47.33 -74.34
N ILE A 483 -51.95 -47.99 -73.73
CA ILE A 483 -52.01 -49.42 -73.43
C ILE A 483 -51.68 -49.59 -71.94
N ALA A 484 -52.73 -49.90 -71.19
CA ALA A 484 -52.66 -50.73 -70.01
C ALA A 484 -52.59 -52.19 -70.45
N CYS A 485 -51.66 -52.97 -69.89
CA CYS A 485 -51.80 -54.37 -69.45
C CYS A 485 -50.40 -54.86 -68.99
N LEU A 486 -50.19 -55.22 -67.72
CA LEU A 486 -50.57 -56.44 -66.98
C LEU A 486 -49.62 -57.63 -67.20
N LEU A 487 -49.44 -58.38 -66.10
CA LEU A 487 -48.81 -59.70 -65.90
C LEU A 487 -47.33 -59.63 -65.49
N ILE A 488 -46.91 -60.18 -64.34
CA ILE A 488 -47.34 -61.42 -63.65
C ILE A 488 -47.69 -61.16 -62.18
#